data_AF-A0A150UGS2-F1
#
_entry.id   AF-A0A150UGS2-F1
#
_cell.length_a   1.000
_cell.length_b   1.000
_cell.length_c   1.000
_cell.angle_alpha   90.00
_cell.angle_beta   90.00
_cell.angle_gamma   90.00
#
_symmetry.space_group_name_H-M   'P 1'
#
loop_
_entity.id
_entity.type
_entity.pdbx_description
1 polymer ?
#
loop_
_entity_poly.entity_id
_entity_poly.type
_entity_poly.pdbx_seq_one_letter_code
_entity_poly.pdbx_strand_id
1 'polypeptide(L)'
;MAVRRLGHTIKAILFQVHSAAGLVLALLVSLIALTGAIMSFEDEIVDHLNAGIMQVAPRQAPRLMPDELVARLKAGQDLGKVAAVTLSSDPSAAVHVRFG
;
A
#
# COMPACT_ATOMS: atom_id res chain seq x y z
N MET A 1 43.06 -26.40 33.25
CA MET A 1 42.05 -25.32 33.42
C MET A 1 41.97 -24.32 32.25
N ALA A 2 43.04 -24.11 31.45
CA ALA A 2 43.06 -23.11 30.36
C ALA A 2 42.14 -23.43 29.15
N VAL A 3 42.06 -24.70 28.72
CA VAL A 3 41.25 -25.12 27.55
C VAL A 3 39.75 -24.82 27.72
N ARG A 4 39.21 -24.97 28.93
CA ARG A 4 37.79 -24.73 29.23
C ARG A 4 37.41 -23.24 29.15
N ARG A 5 38.36 -22.33 29.41
CA ARG A 5 38.16 -20.87 29.25
C ARG A 5 38.09 -20.48 27.78
N LEU A 6 38.98 -21.02 26.94
CA LEU A 6 39.02 -20.72 25.50
C LEU A 6 37.73 -21.13 24.79
N GLY A 7 37.20 -22.32 25.10
CA GLY A 7 35.93 -22.79 24.54
C GLY A 7 34.72 -21.92 24.91
N HIS A 8 34.69 -21.39 26.14
CA HIS A 8 33.63 -20.46 26.56
C HIS A 8 33.68 -19.13 25.80
N THR A 9 34.88 -18.58 25.58
CA THR A 9 35.04 -17.31 24.84
C THR A 9 34.63 -17.45 23.38
N ILE A 10 34.99 -18.54 22.70
CA ILE A 10 34.60 -18.78 21.31
C ILE A 10 33.07 -18.89 21.19
N LYS A 11 32.43 -19.66 22.07
CA LYS A 11 30.96 -19.77 22.11
C LYS A 11 30.29 -18.41 22.31
N ALA A 12 30.83 -17.59 23.22
CA ALA A 12 30.29 -16.25 23.49
C ALA A 12 30.39 -15.33 22.26
N ILE A 13 31.54 -15.34 21.56
CA ILE A 13 31.74 -14.55 20.35
C ILE A 13 30.78 -15.00 19.24
N LEU A 14 30.67 -16.32 19.00
CA LEU A 14 29.77 -16.86 17.99
C LEU A 14 28.32 -16.49 18.27
N PHE A 15 27.89 -16.60 19.53
CA PHE A 15 26.54 -16.21 19.94
C PHE A 15 26.30 -14.71 19.74
N GLN A 16 27.28 -13.87 20.09
CA GLN A 16 27.16 -12.42 19.95
C GLN A 16 27.12 -11.97 18.49
N VAL A 17 27.97 -12.55 17.63
CA VAL A 17 27.96 -12.28 16.19
C VAL A 17 26.66 -12.78 15.55
N HIS A 18 26.22 -14.00 15.88
CA HIS A 18 24.97 -14.54 15.36
C HIS A 18 23.76 -13.69 15.78
N SER A 19 23.71 -13.28 17.05
CA SER A 19 22.63 -12.44 17.57
C SER A 19 22.61 -11.07 16.90
N ALA A 20 23.77 -10.43 16.73
CA ALA A 20 23.86 -9.14 16.04
C ALA A 20 23.45 -9.26 14.56
N ALA A 21 23.95 -10.28 13.86
CA ALA A 21 23.59 -10.53 12.46
C ALA A 21 22.11 -10.87 12.30
N GLY A 22 21.57 -11.70 13.19
CA GLY A 22 20.16 -12.07 13.22
C GLY A 22 19.26 -10.86 13.45
N LEU A 23 19.64 -9.94 14.35
CA LEU A 23 18.88 -8.72 14.60
C LEU A 23 18.83 -7.81 13.35
N VAL A 24 19.98 -7.59 12.69
CA VAL A 24 20.04 -6.79 11.46
C VAL A 24 19.19 -7.43 10.36
N LEU A 25 19.31 -8.75 10.17
CA LEU A 25 18.53 -9.47 9.18
C LEU A 25 17.02 -9.40 9.48
N ALA A 26 16.63 -9.57 10.74
CA ALA A 26 15.24 -9.47 11.17
C ALA A 26 14.66 -8.10 10.86
N LEU A 27 15.40 -7.01 11.11
CA LEU A 27 14.94 -5.65 10.79
C LEU A 27 14.72 -5.44 9.29
N LEU A 28 15.65 -5.92 8.45
CA LEU A 28 15.51 -5.83 6.99
C LEU A 28 14.32 -6.66 6.50
N VAL A 29 14.17 -7.89 6.98
CA VAL A 29 13.04 -8.76 6.62
C VAL A 29 11.72 -8.16 7.10
N SER A 30 11.66 -7.60 8.30
CA SER A 30 10.47 -6.92 8.81
C SER A 30 10.10 -5.72 7.94
N LEU A 31 11.07 -4.92 7.48
CA LEU A 31 10.80 -3.81 6.57
C LEU A 31 10.21 -4.33 5.25
N ILE A 32 10.82 -5.35 4.65
CA ILE A 32 10.36 -5.95 3.39
C ILE A 32 8.95 -6.52 3.57
N ALA A 33 8.72 -7.30 4.63
CA ALA A 33 7.42 -7.89 4.94
C ALA A 33 6.35 -6.81 5.19
N LEU A 34 6.70 -5.73 5.89
CA LEU A 34 5.80 -4.60 6.12
C LEU A 34 5.43 -3.92 4.81
N THR A 35 6.42 -3.65 3.94
CA THR A 35 6.14 -3.08 2.62
C THR A 35 5.27 -4.00 1.75
N GLY A 36 5.53 -5.31 1.77
CA GLY A 36 4.71 -6.28 1.05
C GLY A 36 3.28 -6.36 1.60
N ALA A 37 3.10 -6.30 2.92
CA ALA A 37 1.78 -6.26 3.54
C ALA A 37 1.02 -4.99 3.15
N ILE A 38 1.66 -3.82 3.19
CA ILE A 38 1.03 -2.56 2.78
C ILE A 38 0.60 -2.61 1.32
N MET A 39 1.46 -3.09 0.41
CA MET A 39 1.12 -3.23 -1.02
C MET A 39 0.01 -4.26 -1.27
N SER A 40 -0.04 -5.35 -0.49
CA SER A 40 -1.06 -6.39 -0.66
C SER A 40 -2.46 -5.96 -0.25
N PHE A 41 -2.57 -4.90 0.57
CA PHE A 41 -3.84 -4.37 1.08
C PHE A 41 -4.03 -2.89 0.69
N GLU A 42 -3.41 -2.44 -0.40
CA GLU A 42 -3.42 -1.02 -0.80
C GLU A 42 -4.85 -0.51 -0.97
N ASP A 43 -5.67 -1.24 -1.72
CA ASP A 43 -7.05 -0.86 -2.01
C ASP A 43 -7.90 -0.83 -0.73
N GLU A 44 -7.81 -1.86 0.13
CA GLU A 44 -8.58 -1.89 1.38
C GLU A 44 -8.16 -0.79 2.37
N ILE A 45 -6.85 -0.49 2.44
CA ILE A 45 -6.32 0.59 3.28
C ILE A 45 -6.83 1.94 2.77
N VAL A 46 -6.77 2.18 1.46
CA VAL A 46 -7.22 3.42 0.82
C VAL A 46 -8.74 3.59 1.00
N ASP A 47 -9.51 2.54 0.80
CA ASP A 47 -10.96 2.54 0.99
C ASP A 47 -11.33 2.84 2.44
N HIS A 48 -10.64 2.22 3.39
CA HIS A 48 -10.89 2.45 4.81
C HIS A 48 -10.52 3.87 5.25
N LEU A 49 -9.37 4.39 4.80
CA LEU A 49 -8.91 5.75 5.12
C LEU A 49 -9.80 6.83 4.48
N ASN A 50 -10.33 6.58 3.28
CA ASN A 50 -11.18 7.52 2.54
C ASN A 50 -12.69 7.28 2.74
N ALA A 51 -13.08 6.35 3.61
CA ALA A 51 -14.49 5.98 3.82
C ALA A 51 -15.41 7.18 4.11
N GLY A 52 -14.89 8.24 4.72
CA GLY A 52 -15.65 9.48 5.00
C GLY A 52 -15.83 10.43 3.81
N ILE A 53 -15.12 10.24 2.69
CA ILE A 53 -15.09 11.16 1.53
C ILE A 53 -15.53 10.44 0.23
N MET A 54 -15.44 9.10 0.19
CA MET A 54 -15.86 8.28 -0.96
C MET A 54 -17.37 8.16 -1.13
N GLN A 55 -18.15 8.62 -0.14
CA GLN A 55 -19.60 8.68 -0.23
C GLN A 55 -20.04 10.05 -0.77
N VAL A 56 -20.69 10.03 -1.92
CA VAL A 56 -21.29 11.22 -2.53
C VAL A 56 -22.78 11.26 -2.22
N ALA A 57 -23.30 12.44 -1.92
CA ALA A 57 -24.74 12.63 -1.79
C ALA A 57 -25.41 12.22 -3.12
N PRO A 58 -26.44 11.34 -3.12
CA PRO A 58 -27.10 10.89 -4.33
C PRO A 58 -27.60 12.09 -5.14
N ARG A 59 -27.05 12.29 -6.33
CA ARG A 59 -27.45 13.41 -7.20
C ARG A 59 -28.65 12.98 -8.03
N GLN A 60 -29.70 13.80 -8.06
CA GLN A 60 -30.89 13.58 -8.90
C GLN A 60 -30.64 13.79 -10.41
N ALA A 61 -29.42 14.18 -10.79
CA ALA A 61 -29.03 14.33 -12.19
C ALA A 61 -28.67 12.95 -12.80
N PRO A 62 -28.95 12.71 -14.09
CA PRO A 62 -28.55 11.48 -14.77
C PRO A 62 -27.05 11.22 -14.57
N ARG A 63 -26.69 9.97 -14.25
CA ARG A 63 -25.29 9.55 -14.16
C ARG A 63 -24.63 9.82 -15.50
N LEU A 64 -23.45 10.42 -15.47
CA LEU A 64 -22.69 10.64 -16.70
C LEU A 64 -22.26 9.30 -17.27
N MET A 65 -22.45 9.14 -18.58
CA MET A 65 -21.95 7.97 -19.29
C MET A 65 -20.42 8.01 -19.28
N PRO A 66 -19.73 6.85 -19.27
CA PRO A 66 -18.27 6.79 -19.21
C PRO A 66 -17.57 7.69 -20.24
N ASP A 67 -18.11 7.75 -21.46
CA ASP A 67 -17.58 8.56 -22.55
C ASP A 67 -17.69 10.07 -22.28
N GLU A 68 -18.79 10.52 -21.67
CA GLU A 68 -19.00 11.92 -21.29
C GLU A 68 -18.09 12.34 -20.13
N LEU A 69 -17.82 11.41 -19.20
CA LEU A 69 -16.90 11.64 -18.10
C LEU A 69 -15.47 11.84 -18.61
N VAL A 70 -15.00 10.97 -19.51
CA VAL A 70 -13.68 11.08 -20.12
C VAL A 70 -13.56 12.37 -20.94
N ALA A 71 -14.60 12.74 -21.69
CA ALA A 71 -14.61 13.99 -22.45
C ALA A 71 -14.50 15.24 -21.55
N ARG A 72 -15.22 15.26 -20.42
CA ARG A 72 -15.14 16.38 -19.45
C ARG A 72 -13.81 16.44 -18.71
N LEU A 73 -13.23 15.31 -18.35
CA LEU A 73 -11.92 15.26 -17.71
C LEU A 73 -10.83 15.81 -18.64
N LYS A 74 -10.86 15.43 -19.93
CA LYS A 74 -9.95 15.96 -20.96
C LYS A 74 -10.13 17.46 -21.24
N ALA A 75 -11.35 17.97 -21.12
CA ALA A 75 -11.66 19.37 -21.39
C ALA A 75 -11.38 20.30 -20.20
N GLY A 76 -11.43 19.77 -18.97
CA GLY A 76 -11.33 20.57 -17.74
C GLY A 76 -9.95 20.62 -17.11
N GLN A 77 -9.13 19.57 -17.22
CA GLN A 77 -7.82 19.49 -16.56
C GLN A 77 -6.81 18.67 -17.38
N ASP A 78 -5.55 19.10 -17.44
CA ASP A 78 -4.44 18.35 -18.05
C ASP A 78 -3.89 17.29 -17.08
N LEU A 79 -4.75 16.34 -16.67
CA LEU A 79 -4.45 15.31 -15.65
C LEU A 79 -3.77 14.06 -16.23
N GLY A 80 -3.17 14.14 -17.42
CA GLY A 80 -2.55 12.98 -18.08
C GLY A 80 -3.58 12.04 -18.74
N LYS A 81 -3.11 10.88 -19.24
CA LYS A 81 -3.99 9.95 -19.98
C LYS A 81 -4.81 9.15 -18.98
N VAL A 82 -6.13 9.12 -19.14
CA VAL A 82 -7.00 8.23 -18.36
C VAL A 82 -6.66 6.78 -18.72
N ALA A 83 -6.16 6.02 -17.74
CA ALA A 83 -5.75 4.62 -17.88
C ALA A 83 -6.87 3.65 -17.49
N ALA A 84 -7.73 4.01 -16.53
CA ALA A 84 -8.92 3.24 -16.17
C ALA A 84 -10.01 4.10 -15.53
N VAL A 85 -11.28 3.72 -15.71
CA VAL A 85 -12.44 4.30 -15.00
C VAL A 85 -13.24 3.16 -14.38
N THR A 86 -13.46 3.21 -13.07
CA THR A 86 -14.26 2.23 -12.34
C THR A 86 -15.55 2.88 -11.85
N LEU A 87 -16.69 2.38 -12.35
CA LEU A 87 -18.03 2.81 -11.94
C LEU A 87 -18.66 1.76 -11.03
N SER A 88 -19.11 2.19 -9.86
CA SER A 88 -19.90 1.35 -8.96
C SER A 88 -21.39 1.35 -9.35
N SER A 89 -22.08 0.24 -9.12
CA SER A 89 -23.54 0.14 -9.27
C SER A 89 -24.29 0.94 -8.20
N ASP A 90 -23.64 1.23 -7.07
CA ASP A 90 -24.18 2.03 -5.98
C ASP A 90 -24.19 3.53 -6.36
N PRO A 91 -25.34 4.22 -6.35
CA PRO A 91 -25.43 5.64 -6.67
C PRO A 91 -24.79 6.56 -5.61
N SER A 92 -24.47 6.05 -4.42
CA SER A 92 -23.78 6.79 -3.35
C SER A 92 -22.26 6.64 -3.40
N ALA A 93 -21.74 5.73 -4.23
CA ALA A 93 -20.32 5.53 -4.41
C ALA A 93 -19.73 6.51 -5.44
N ALA A 94 -18.60 7.14 -5.09
CA ALA A 94 -17.85 7.99 -6.01
C ALA A 94 -17.28 7.19 -7.20
N VAL A 95 -17.05 7.88 -8.32
CA VAL A 95 -16.39 7.28 -9.50
C VAL A 95 -14.88 7.36 -9.34
N HIS A 96 -14.19 6.23 -9.49
CA HIS A 96 -12.73 6.19 -9.46
C HIS A 96 -12.16 6.31 -10.87
N VAL A 97 -11.17 7.18 -11.04
CA VAL A 97 -10.44 7.38 -12.29
C VAL A 97 -8.95 7.23 -12.02
N ARG A 98 -8.31 6.30 -12.72
CA ARG A 98 -6.87 6.08 -12.68
C ARG A 98 -6.23 6.74 -13.90
N PHE A 99 -5.28 7.64 -13.66
CA PHE A 99 -4.47 8.26 -14.71
C PHE A 99 -3.16 7.47 -14.87
N GLY A 100 -2.56 7.52 -16.06
CA GLY A 100 -1.29 6.85 -16.39
C GLY A 100 -0.36 7.71 -17.21
#